data_AF-A0A7S1GKV9-F1
#
_entry.id   AF-A0A7S1GKV9-F1
#
_cell.length_a   1.000
_cell.length_b   1.000
_cell.length_c   1.000
_cell.angle_alpha   90.00
_cell.angle_beta   90.00
_cell.angle_gamma   90.00
#
_symmetry.space_group_name_H-M   'P 1'
#
loop_
_entity.id
_entity.type
_entity.pdbx_description
1 polymer ?
#
loop_
_entity_poly.entity_id
_entity_poly.type
_entity_poly.pdbx_seq_one_letter_code
_entity_poly.pdbx_strand_id
1 'polypeptide(L)'
;ATAMTPRQEEENTTNPTAAAEDEIEGRDYAWAVSVDMLDSDHHLPPFTETKRSIVLKVDVEGFECKALQGAMVFLSRFDIQYVGIEWSQERLAACANRQELFDLFAKKNGLKPHIYFNHLQSWKEMDIEDWQNWNTVNGERRWEPLFDMGWSRTFPNATSFVQHDEGKTETRRLLQRRTRARQRRI
;
A
#
# COMPACT_ATOMS: atom_id res chain seq x y z
N ALA A 1 5.91 69.79 23.59
CA ALA A 1 7.23 69.20 23.34
C ALA A 1 7.68 68.52 24.61
N THR A 2 7.53 67.19 24.66
CA THR A 2 8.01 66.36 25.77
C THR A 2 8.55 65.09 25.13
N ALA A 3 9.87 64.92 25.16
CA ALA A 3 10.57 63.77 24.61
C ALA A 3 10.41 62.59 25.56
N MET A 4 10.05 61.41 25.03
CA MET A 4 10.08 60.15 25.76
C MET A 4 11.23 59.28 25.24
N THR A 5 12.11 58.94 26.15
CA THR A 5 13.27 58.05 26.06
C THR A 5 12.84 56.61 25.80
N PRO A 6 13.59 55.81 25.00
CA PRO A 6 13.31 54.38 24.84
C PRO A 6 13.80 53.60 26.07
N ARG A 7 12.96 52.67 26.56
CA ARG A 7 13.36 51.64 27.53
C ARG A 7 14.00 50.47 26.78
N GLN A 8 15.24 50.16 27.11
CA GLN A 8 15.82 48.83 26.97
C GLN A 8 15.61 48.07 28.29
N GLU A 9 15.23 46.80 28.22
CA GLU A 9 15.27 45.73 29.25
C GLU A 9 14.34 44.62 28.72
N GLU A 10 14.61 43.32 28.74
CA GLU A 10 15.73 42.47 29.10
C GLU A 10 15.33 41.09 28.52
N GLU A 11 16.23 40.41 27.80
CA GLU A 11 15.99 39.04 27.32
C GLU A 11 15.98 38.07 28.50
N ASN A 12 14.79 37.64 28.91
CA ASN A 12 14.64 36.56 29.88
C ASN A 12 14.72 35.20 29.16
N THR A 13 15.94 34.68 29.03
CA THR A 13 16.22 33.32 28.54
C THR A 13 16.01 32.30 29.65
N THR A 14 14.76 31.96 29.93
CA THR A 14 14.44 30.75 30.71
C THR A 14 14.35 29.54 29.78
N ASN A 15 15.37 28.68 29.87
CA ASN A 15 15.39 27.32 29.34
C ASN A 15 14.13 26.54 29.79
N PRO A 16 13.33 25.98 28.86
CA PRO A 16 12.42 24.91 29.21
C PRO A 16 13.24 23.64 29.44
N THR A 17 13.37 23.36 30.73
CA THR A 17 13.68 22.10 31.39
C THR A 17 13.29 20.88 30.56
N ALA A 18 14.24 19.94 30.48
CA ALA A 18 14.10 18.60 29.94
C ALA A 18 12.73 17.99 30.30
N ALA A 19 11.86 17.91 29.29
CA ALA A 19 10.70 17.05 29.34
C ALA A 19 11.20 15.62 29.12
N ALA A 20 11.19 14.87 30.22
CA ALA A 20 11.19 13.41 30.33
C ALA A 20 11.32 12.68 29.00
N GLU A 21 12.57 12.35 28.65
CA GLU A 21 12.85 11.19 27.82
C GLU A 21 12.45 9.98 28.68
N ASP A 22 11.21 9.50 28.48
CA ASP A 22 10.86 8.14 28.84
C ASP A 22 11.86 7.24 28.11
N GLU A 23 12.82 6.70 28.88
CA GLU A 23 13.66 5.58 28.49
C GLU A 23 12.73 4.41 28.14
N ILE A 24 12.31 4.34 26.87
CA ILE A 24 11.81 3.11 26.28
C ILE A 24 13.04 2.22 26.07
N GLU A 25 13.46 1.61 27.17
CA GLU A 25 14.37 0.48 27.21
C GLU A 25 13.70 -0.67 26.46
N GLY A 26 13.98 -0.78 25.14
CA GLY A 26 13.15 -1.67 24.33
C GLY A 26 13.48 -1.71 22.84
N ARG A 27 14.61 -2.37 22.54
CA ARG A 27 15.09 -2.88 21.24
C ARG A 27 15.96 -1.90 20.47
N ASP A 28 17.26 -2.23 20.44
CA ASP A 28 18.17 -1.88 19.35
C ASP A 28 17.56 -2.37 18.03
N TYR A 29 16.73 -1.54 17.41
CA TYR A 29 16.53 -1.65 15.97
C TYR A 29 17.89 -1.29 15.37
N ALA A 30 18.60 -2.30 14.84
CA ALA A 30 19.79 -2.09 14.03
C ALA A 30 19.54 -0.88 13.13
N TRP A 31 20.44 0.12 13.18
CA TRP A 31 20.25 1.43 12.56
C TRP A 31 19.62 1.24 11.20
N ALA A 32 18.38 1.70 11.05
CA ALA A 32 17.61 1.45 9.84
C ALA A 32 18.45 1.98 8.67
N VAL A 33 18.93 1.07 7.81
CA VAL A 33 19.72 1.44 6.64
C VAL A 33 18.85 2.39 5.82
N SER A 34 19.31 3.63 5.64
CA SER A 34 18.54 4.58 4.85
C SER A 34 18.47 4.12 3.40
N VAL A 35 17.37 4.44 2.70
CA VAL A 35 17.24 4.14 1.27
C VAL A 35 18.42 4.72 0.48
N ASP A 36 18.92 5.89 0.89
CA ASP A 36 20.09 6.54 0.31
C ASP A 36 21.39 5.72 0.49
N MET A 37 21.51 4.95 1.57
CA MET A 37 22.64 4.03 1.77
C MET A 37 22.54 2.75 0.91
N LEU A 38 21.31 2.35 0.55
CA LEU A 38 21.05 1.27 -0.40
C LEU A 38 21.18 1.72 -1.86
N ASP A 39 21.23 3.03 -2.12
CA ASP A 39 21.35 3.60 -3.47
C ASP A 39 22.74 3.37 -4.09
N SER A 40 23.68 2.83 -3.30
CA SER A 40 24.91 2.26 -3.86
C SER A 40 24.65 0.87 -4.44
N ASP A 41 24.99 0.67 -5.71
CA ASP A 41 24.87 -0.60 -6.45
C ASP A 41 25.51 -1.82 -5.77
N HIS A 42 26.27 -1.62 -4.69
CA HIS A 42 26.98 -2.66 -3.94
C HIS A 42 26.07 -3.60 -3.15
N HIS A 43 24.87 -3.17 -2.76
CA HIS A 43 23.95 -4.00 -1.97
C HIS A 43 22.85 -4.67 -2.81
N LEU A 44 22.74 -4.29 -4.08
CA LEU A 44 21.80 -4.86 -5.01
C LEU A 44 22.50 -5.94 -5.85
N PRO A 45 21.82 -7.04 -6.20
CA PRO A 45 22.40 -8.04 -7.08
C PRO A 45 22.89 -7.37 -8.39
N PRO A 46 24.07 -7.75 -8.89
CA PRO A 46 24.70 -7.07 -10.01
C PRO A 46 23.81 -7.08 -11.25
N PHE A 47 23.85 -5.99 -12.00
CA PHE A 47 22.98 -5.73 -13.16
C PHE A 47 23.04 -6.83 -14.24
N THR A 48 24.08 -7.66 -14.25
CA THR A 48 24.27 -8.76 -15.21
C THR A 48 23.42 -10.00 -14.91
N GLU A 49 22.85 -10.14 -13.71
CA GLU A 49 21.93 -11.24 -13.34
C GLU A 49 20.44 -10.88 -13.53
N THR A 50 20.13 -9.64 -13.93
CA THR A 50 18.79 -9.02 -13.96
C THR A 50 17.87 -9.49 -15.09
N LYS A 51 18.24 -10.52 -15.85
CA LYS A 51 17.33 -11.14 -16.85
C LYS A 51 16.16 -11.92 -16.21
N ARG A 52 16.12 -12.00 -14.87
CA ARG A 52 15.06 -12.70 -14.15
C ARG A 52 13.85 -11.79 -14.04
N SER A 53 12.72 -12.30 -14.51
CA SER A 53 11.44 -11.69 -14.22
C SER A 53 11.03 -11.95 -12.78
N ILE A 54 10.27 -11.03 -12.20
CA ILE A 54 9.72 -11.18 -10.85
C ILE A 54 8.19 -11.14 -10.84
N VAL A 55 7.63 -11.83 -9.85
CA VAL A 55 6.23 -11.77 -9.45
C VAL A 55 6.20 -11.20 -8.05
N LEU A 56 5.41 -10.15 -7.84
CA LEU A 56 5.36 -9.41 -6.58
C LEU A 56 3.98 -9.62 -5.93
N LYS A 57 3.98 -10.01 -4.64
CA LYS A 57 2.79 -9.92 -3.78
C LYS A 57 3.12 -8.94 -2.66
N VAL A 58 2.27 -7.92 -2.46
CA VAL A 58 2.43 -6.91 -1.42
C VAL A 58 1.19 -6.92 -0.53
N ASP A 59 1.43 -7.19 0.74
CA ASP A 59 0.41 -7.39 1.77
C ASP A 59 1.07 -6.96 3.08
N VAL A 60 0.95 -5.67 3.41
CA VAL A 60 1.73 -5.03 4.49
C VAL A 60 0.81 -4.19 5.38
N GLU A 61 -0.39 -4.70 5.64
CA GLU A 61 -1.34 -4.16 6.63
C GLU A 61 -1.54 -2.63 6.56
N GLY A 62 -1.59 -2.06 5.34
CA GLY A 62 -1.80 -0.63 5.10
C GLY A 62 -0.56 0.21 4.81
N PHE A 63 0.62 -0.40 4.74
CA PHE A 63 1.87 0.27 4.39
C PHE A 63 2.38 -0.09 2.98
N GLU A 64 1.51 -0.61 2.11
CA GLU A 64 1.89 -1.14 0.79
C GLU A 64 2.55 -0.05 -0.07
N CYS A 65 1.98 1.16 -0.11
CA CYS A 65 2.56 2.28 -0.86
C CYS A 65 3.97 2.64 -0.37
N LYS A 66 4.17 2.79 0.94
CA LYS A 66 5.48 3.14 1.52
C LYS A 66 6.52 2.03 1.27
N ALA A 67 6.11 0.77 1.42
CA ALA A 67 6.98 -0.37 1.15
C ALA A 67 7.43 -0.40 -0.33
N LEU A 68 6.50 -0.16 -1.26
CA LEU A 68 6.80 -0.09 -2.68
C LEU A 68 7.70 1.09 -3.05
N GLN A 69 7.48 2.26 -2.44
CA GLN A 69 8.32 3.44 -2.64
C GLN A 69 9.75 3.21 -2.15
N GLY A 70 9.93 2.64 -0.97
CA GLY A 70 11.25 2.29 -0.46
C GLY A 70 11.97 1.25 -1.34
N ALA A 71 11.21 0.42 -2.06
CA ALA A 71 11.74 -0.57 -2.98
C ALA A 71 11.88 -0.08 -4.44
N MET A 72 11.54 1.18 -4.74
CA MET A 72 11.40 1.67 -6.12
C MET A 72 12.68 1.49 -6.94
N VAL A 73 13.85 1.85 -6.39
CA VAL A 73 15.16 1.73 -7.05
C VAL A 73 15.52 0.28 -7.34
N PHE A 74 15.12 -0.65 -6.47
CA PHE A 74 15.33 -2.07 -6.69
C PHE A 74 14.38 -2.61 -7.78
N LEU A 75 13.08 -2.34 -7.66
CA LEU A 75 12.06 -2.80 -8.58
C LEU A 75 12.23 -2.21 -9.99
N SER A 76 12.83 -1.02 -10.11
CA SER A 76 13.18 -0.38 -11.39
C SER A 76 14.24 -1.16 -12.18
N ARG A 77 14.89 -2.17 -11.59
CA ARG A 77 15.90 -3.00 -12.28
C ARG A 77 15.38 -4.31 -12.87
N PHE A 78 14.18 -4.75 -12.46
CA PHE A 78 13.63 -6.04 -12.88
C PHE A 78 12.48 -5.89 -13.87
N ASP A 79 12.30 -6.91 -14.72
CA ASP A 79 11.08 -7.11 -15.49
C ASP A 79 10.00 -7.70 -14.58
N ILE A 80 8.98 -6.92 -14.26
CA ILE A 80 7.88 -7.32 -13.39
C ILE A 80 6.79 -7.92 -14.27
N GLN A 81 6.47 -9.20 -14.05
CA GLN A 81 5.45 -9.91 -14.84
C GLN A 81 4.06 -9.80 -14.21
N TYR A 82 4.00 -9.71 -12.89
CA TYR A 82 2.77 -9.65 -12.13
C TYR A 82 2.98 -8.93 -10.80
N VAL A 83 1.99 -8.13 -10.38
CA VAL A 83 1.92 -7.55 -9.03
C VAL A 83 0.55 -7.78 -8.43
N GLY A 84 0.45 -8.43 -7.27
CA GLY A 84 -0.76 -8.47 -6.46
C GLY A 84 -0.59 -7.54 -5.27
N ILE A 85 -1.52 -6.60 -5.07
CA ILE A 85 -1.49 -5.63 -3.98
C ILE A 85 -2.89 -5.53 -3.37
N GLU A 86 -2.97 -5.56 -2.04
CA GLU A 86 -4.19 -5.18 -1.34
C GLU A 86 -4.20 -3.67 -1.09
N TRP A 87 -5.14 -2.96 -1.70
CA TRP A 87 -5.29 -1.51 -1.53
C TRP A 87 -6.69 -1.13 -1.10
N SER A 88 -6.80 0.04 -0.48
CA SER A 88 -8.05 0.80 -0.40
C SER A 88 -7.93 2.07 -1.21
N GLN A 89 -9.08 2.61 -1.64
CA GLN A 89 -9.14 3.90 -2.33
C GLN A 89 -8.49 5.02 -1.50
N GLU A 90 -8.73 5.01 -0.19
CA GLU A 90 -8.20 6.00 0.75
C GLU A 90 -6.68 5.88 0.89
N ARG A 91 -6.14 4.66 1.00
CA ARG A 91 -4.69 4.40 1.06
C ARG A 91 -4.00 4.81 -0.23
N LEU A 92 -4.61 4.51 -1.38
CA LEU A 92 -4.09 4.92 -2.67
C LEU A 92 -4.13 6.46 -2.84
N ALA A 93 -5.18 7.12 -2.35
CA ALA A 93 -5.27 8.58 -2.34
C ALA A 93 -4.20 9.23 -1.44
N ALA A 94 -3.91 8.62 -0.28
CA ALA A 94 -2.87 9.06 0.65
C ALA A 94 -1.44 8.72 0.19
N CYS A 95 -1.29 7.90 -0.86
CA CYS A 95 0.00 7.53 -1.43
C CYS A 95 0.62 8.73 -2.15
N ALA A 96 1.61 9.37 -1.51
CA ALA A 96 2.47 10.34 -2.16
C ALA A 96 3.12 9.72 -3.41
N ASN A 97 3.38 10.48 -4.46
CA ASN A 97 4.08 10.00 -5.67
C ASN A 97 3.52 8.68 -6.28
N ARG A 98 2.23 8.36 -6.08
CA ARG A 98 1.60 7.16 -6.66
C ARG A 98 1.80 7.03 -8.17
N GLN A 99 1.96 8.16 -8.87
CA GLN A 99 2.21 8.18 -10.31
C GLN A 99 3.52 7.48 -10.67
N GLU A 100 4.57 7.56 -9.84
CA GLU A 100 5.83 6.85 -10.09
C GLU A 100 5.64 5.33 -10.00
N LEU A 101 4.79 4.87 -9.07
CA LEU A 101 4.43 3.45 -8.98
C LEU A 101 3.64 3.00 -10.21
N PHE A 102 2.67 3.81 -10.65
CA PHE A 102 1.91 3.54 -11.87
C PHE A 102 2.80 3.53 -13.10
N ASP A 103 3.75 4.45 -13.19
CA ASP A 103 4.70 4.51 -14.29
C ASP A 103 5.65 3.31 -14.29
N LEU A 104 6.10 2.87 -13.11
CA LEU A 104 6.88 1.63 -12.95
C LEU A 104 6.08 0.42 -13.46
N PHE A 105 4.82 0.27 -13.07
CA PHE A 105 4.04 -0.91 -13.47
C PHE A 105 3.59 -0.81 -14.93
N ALA A 106 3.01 0.31 -15.34
CA ALA A 106 2.40 0.48 -16.65
C ALA A 106 3.40 0.86 -17.74
N LYS A 107 4.13 1.97 -17.58
CA LYS A 107 5.00 2.48 -18.65
C LYS A 107 6.25 1.61 -18.81
N LYS A 108 6.89 1.25 -17.70
CA LYS A 108 8.13 0.44 -17.75
C LYS A 108 7.83 -1.03 -18.02
N ASN A 109 6.87 -1.64 -17.33
CA ASN A 109 6.64 -3.09 -17.41
C ASN A 109 5.47 -3.50 -18.31
N GLY A 110 4.67 -2.55 -18.81
CA GLY A 110 3.51 -2.83 -19.67
C GLY A 110 2.35 -3.48 -18.93
N LEU A 111 2.30 -3.37 -17.60
CA LEU A 111 1.24 -3.97 -16.78
C LEU A 111 0.01 -3.07 -16.73
N LYS A 112 -1.15 -3.70 -16.67
CA LYS A 112 -2.43 -3.01 -16.50
C LYS A 112 -3.05 -3.38 -15.16
N PRO A 113 -3.68 -2.43 -14.45
CA PRO A 113 -4.36 -2.73 -13.21
C PRO A 113 -5.67 -3.47 -13.49
N HIS A 114 -5.97 -4.43 -12.63
CA HIS A 114 -7.19 -5.21 -12.64
C HIS A 114 -7.69 -5.34 -11.20
N ILE A 115 -9.00 -5.29 -11.04
CA ILE A 115 -9.66 -5.46 -9.74
C ILE A 115 -10.59 -6.66 -9.80
N TYR A 116 -10.56 -7.48 -8.74
CA TYR A 116 -11.49 -8.59 -8.60
C TYR A 116 -12.83 -8.13 -8.02
N PHE A 117 -13.91 -8.54 -8.67
CA PHE A 117 -15.28 -8.31 -8.24
C PHE A 117 -15.90 -9.61 -7.76
N ASN A 118 -15.93 -9.79 -6.43
CA ASN A 118 -16.48 -10.99 -5.78
C ASN A 118 -17.90 -11.35 -6.29
N HIS A 119 -18.78 -10.36 -6.45
CA HIS A 119 -20.17 -10.57 -6.88
C HIS A 119 -20.32 -10.93 -8.37
N LEU A 120 -19.35 -10.55 -9.21
CA LEU A 120 -19.31 -10.90 -10.63
C LEU A 120 -18.34 -12.07 -10.90
N GLN A 121 -17.66 -12.57 -9.87
CA GLN A 121 -16.59 -13.56 -9.94
C GLN A 121 -15.59 -13.32 -11.08
N SER A 122 -15.25 -12.06 -11.34
CA SER A 122 -14.45 -11.67 -12.49
C SER A 122 -13.48 -10.54 -12.16
N TRP A 123 -12.35 -10.56 -12.87
CA TRP A 123 -11.40 -9.45 -12.91
C TRP A 123 -11.85 -8.45 -13.98
N LYS A 124 -11.76 -7.16 -13.67
CA LYS A 124 -11.93 -6.09 -14.66
C LYS A 124 -10.67 -5.26 -14.74
N GLU A 125 -10.21 -5.03 -15.97
CA GLU A 125 -9.18 -4.04 -16.28
C GLU A 125 -9.67 -2.65 -15.86
N MET A 126 -8.76 -1.85 -15.31
CA MET A 126 -9.02 -0.52 -14.78
C MET A 126 -8.24 0.53 -15.55
N ASP A 127 -8.81 1.73 -15.65
CA ASP A 127 -8.12 2.89 -16.24
C ASP A 127 -7.30 3.61 -15.17
N ILE A 128 -5.99 3.71 -15.37
CA ILE A 128 -5.06 4.38 -14.44
C ILE A 128 -5.41 5.85 -14.24
N GLU A 129 -5.89 6.53 -15.28
CA GLU A 129 -6.27 7.94 -15.20
C GLU A 129 -7.53 8.13 -14.36
N ASP A 130 -8.40 7.10 -14.30
CA ASP A 130 -9.65 7.10 -13.54
C ASP A 130 -9.53 6.40 -12.17
N TRP A 131 -8.33 6.38 -11.58
CA TRP A 131 -8.07 5.68 -10.32
C TRP A 131 -8.99 6.12 -9.17
N GLN A 132 -9.53 7.35 -9.21
CA GLN A 132 -10.44 7.86 -8.19
C GLN A 132 -11.77 7.11 -8.14
N ASN A 133 -12.15 6.46 -9.25
CA ASN A 133 -13.41 5.76 -9.40
C ASN A 133 -13.24 4.23 -9.43
N TRP A 134 -12.07 3.70 -9.11
CA TRP A 134 -11.81 2.25 -9.07
C TRP A 134 -12.65 1.50 -8.04
N ASN A 135 -13.17 2.20 -7.02
CA ASN A 135 -14.13 1.66 -6.08
C ASN A 135 -15.58 1.68 -6.60
N THR A 136 -15.82 2.13 -7.84
CA THR A 136 -17.15 2.29 -8.43
C THR A 136 -17.25 1.46 -9.70
N VAL A 137 -18.29 0.64 -9.82
CA VAL A 137 -18.58 -0.12 -11.04
C VAL A 137 -20.02 0.07 -11.43
N ASN A 138 -20.25 0.43 -12.69
CA ASN A 138 -21.59 0.75 -13.21
C ASN A 138 -22.32 1.83 -12.38
N GLY A 139 -21.59 2.76 -11.76
CA GLY A 139 -22.15 3.79 -10.88
C GLY A 139 -22.43 3.33 -9.45
N GLU A 140 -22.19 2.06 -9.10
CA GLU A 140 -22.34 1.54 -7.74
C GLU A 140 -21.00 1.49 -7.02
N ARG A 141 -20.94 2.08 -5.82
CA ARG A 141 -19.76 2.05 -4.95
C ARG A 141 -19.62 0.69 -4.28
N ARG A 142 -18.41 0.13 -4.27
CA ARG A 142 -18.08 -1.08 -3.53
C ARG A 142 -18.30 -0.87 -2.02
N TRP A 143 -18.86 -1.87 -1.37
CA TRP A 143 -19.03 -1.91 0.09
C TRP A 143 -17.72 -2.26 0.83
N GLU A 144 -16.83 -3.01 0.17
CA GLU A 144 -15.56 -3.42 0.74
C GLU A 144 -14.54 -2.28 0.57
N PRO A 145 -13.96 -1.77 1.67
CA PRO A 145 -12.98 -0.69 1.59
C PRO A 145 -11.65 -1.17 1.01
N LEU A 146 -11.34 -2.46 1.17
CA LEU A 146 -10.17 -3.13 0.64
C LEU A 146 -10.52 -3.91 -0.63
N PHE A 147 -9.62 -3.89 -1.59
CA PHE A 147 -9.72 -4.66 -2.80
C PHE A 147 -8.37 -5.22 -3.19
N ASP A 148 -8.39 -6.49 -3.62
CA ASP A 148 -7.26 -7.11 -4.28
C ASP A 148 -7.11 -6.50 -5.68
N MET A 149 -5.95 -5.91 -5.91
CA MET A 149 -5.55 -5.38 -7.20
C MET A 149 -4.44 -6.25 -7.79
N GLY A 150 -4.66 -6.72 -9.01
CA GLY A 150 -3.66 -7.39 -9.81
C GLY A 150 -3.16 -6.50 -10.92
N TRP A 151 -1.85 -6.40 -11.12
CA TRP A 151 -1.23 -5.77 -12.28
C TRP A 151 -0.63 -6.85 -13.16
N SER A 152 -1.06 -6.94 -14.41
CA SER A 152 -0.53 -7.90 -15.38
C SER A 152 -0.67 -7.38 -16.81
N ARG A 153 0.10 -7.94 -17.76
CA ARG A 153 -0.05 -7.61 -19.20
C ARG A 153 -1.34 -8.18 -19.78
N THR A 154 -1.67 -9.38 -19.34
CA THR A 154 -2.89 -10.12 -19.66
C THR A 154 -3.36 -10.78 -18.38
N PHE A 155 -4.60 -10.54 -17.96
CA PHE A 155 -5.21 -11.40 -16.96
C PHE A 155 -5.74 -12.63 -17.67
N PRO A 156 -5.26 -13.85 -17.34
CA PRO A 156 -5.92 -15.05 -17.82
C PRO A 156 -7.37 -15.00 -17.35
N ASN A 157 -8.30 -15.37 -18.23
CA ASN A 157 -9.72 -15.48 -17.90
C ASN A 157 -9.89 -16.07 -16.49
N ALA A 158 -10.51 -15.29 -15.61
CA ALA A 158 -10.59 -15.49 -14.16
C ALA A 158 -11.10 -16.87 -13.71
N THR A 159 -11.64 -17.66 -14.63
CA THR A 159 -12.25 -18.97 -14.39
C THR A 159 -11.30 -19.99 -13.78
N SER A 160 -9.97 -19.85 -13.92
CA SER A 160 -9.01 -20.80 -13.35
C SER A 160 -8.61 -20.52 -11.89
N PHE A 161 -8.82 -19.31 -11.36
CA PHE A 161 -8.43 -18.96 -9.98
C PHE A 161 -9.52 -19.23 -8.93
N VAL A 162 -10.75 -19.56 -9.34
CA VAL A 162 -11.91 -19.69 -8.45
C VAL A 162 -11.92 -21.00 -7.62
N GLN A 163 -11.00 -21.95 -7.86
CA GLN A 163 -11.08 -23.27 -7.21
C GLN A 163 -10.58 -23.37 -5.77
N HIS A 164 -10.14 -22.30 -5.10
CA HIS A 164 -9.63 -22.40 -3.72
C HIS A 164 -10.51 -21.80 -2.61
N ASP A 165 -11.66 -21.18 -2.93
CA ASP A 165 -12.46 -20.45 -1.91
C ASP A 165 -13.74 -21.17 -1.44
N GLU A 166 -13.95 -22.43 -1.84
CA GLU A 166 -15.08 -23.24 -1.35
C GLU A 166 -15.04 -23.42 0.18
N GLY A 167 -13.84 -23.46 0.78
CA GLY A 167 -13.67 -23.60 2.24
C GLY A 167 -14.12 -22.37 3.06
N LYS A 168 -13.95 -21.15 2.53
CA LYS A 168 -14.39 -19.93 3.24
C LYS A 168 -15.90 -19.74 3.17
N THR A 169 -16.50 -20.15 2.06
CA THR A 169 -17.96 -20.07 1.86
C THR A 169 -18.72 -20.95 2.84
N GLU A 170 -18.21 -22.16 3.10
CA GLU A 170 -18.80 -23.09 4.08
C GLU A 170 -18.65 -22.58 5.53
N THR A 171 -17.50 -22.01 5.87
CA THR A 171 -17.25 -21.38 7.18
C THR A 171 -18.21 -20.20 7.44
N ARG A 172 -18.45 -19.36 6.43
CA ARG A 172 -19.41 -18.23 6.51
C ARG A 172 -20.85 -18.72 6.68
N ARG A 173 -21.23 -19.79 5.97
CA ARG A 173 -22.56 -20.44 6.11
C ARG A 173 -22.74 -21.07 7.50
N LEU A 174 -21.71 -21.71 8.04
CA LEU A 174 -21.71 -22.27 9.39
C LEU A 174 -21.88 -21.19 10.47
N LEU A 175 -21.18 -20.06 10.35
CA LEU A 175 -21.32 -18.94 11.27
C LEU A 175 -22.76 -18.38 11.25
N GLN A 176 -23.32 -18.13 10.06
CA GLN A 176 -24.69 -17.62 9.92
C GLN A 176 -25.74 -18.58 10.49
N ARG A 177 -25.56 -19.90 10.33
CA ARG A 177 -26.44 -20.92 10.92
C ARG A 177 -26.39 -20.90 12.46
N ARG A 178 -25.20 -20.75 13.04
CA ARG A 178 -25.03 -20.64 14.51
C ARG A 178 -25.70 -19.39 15.07
N THR A 179 -25.56 -18.24 14.40
CA THR A 179 -26.19 -16.98 14.84
C THR A 179 -27.71 -17.06 14.82
N ARG A 180 -28.30 -17.64 13.76
CA ARG A 180 -29.75 -17.86 13.67
C ARG A 180 -30.28 -18.85 14.71
N ALA A 181 -29.52 -19.89 15.01
CA ALA A 181 -29.90 -20.85 16.06
C ALA A 181 -29.90 -20.22 17.46
N ARG A 182 -28.98 -19.29 17.73
CA ARG A 182 -28.90 -18.55 19.00
C ARG A 182 -30.06 -17.56 19.17
N GLN A 183 -30.45 -16.86 18.10
CA GLN A 183 -31.58 -15.92 18.11
C GLN A 183 -32.95 -16.59 18.32
N ARG A 184 -33.08 -17.90 18.04
CA ARG A 184 -34.33 -18.66 18.27
C ARG A 184 -34.47 -19.23 19.68
N ARG A 185 -33.45 -19.09 20.54
CA ARG A 185 -33.42 -19.60 21.92
C ARG A 185 -33.61 -18.50 22.98
N ILE A 186 -33.75 -17.26 22.55
CA ILE A 186 -34.12 -16.09 23.36
C ILE A 186 -35.58 -15.78 23.03
#